data_AF-A0A0Q1F7S5-F1
#
_entry.id   AF-A0A0Q1F7S5-F1
#
_cell.length_a   1.000
_cell.length_b   1.000
_cell.length_c   1.000
_cell.angle_alpha   90.00
_cell.angle_beta   90.00
_cell.angle_gamma   90.00
#
_symmetry.space_group_name_H-M   'P 1'
#
loop_
_entity.id
_entity.type
_entity.pdbx_description
1 polymer ?
#
loop_
_entity_poly.entity_id
_entity_poly.type
_entity_poly.pdbx_seq_one_letter_code
_entity_poly.pdbx_strand_id
1 'polypeptide(L)'
;MTNAEGFLGIVIMIELAAGLIGCAIVSIGYFILEKINNRPFRLAVLLAGMAVSMIYVGRGDAPMMLTLSLAFGIPLAVLVPPLCFPERIGGCPGIYGVLKCYAIVWVAGSILPFLFVVSGLSMVPFIYWHTPFSNAVVFVSLMFWNVVLATVVYRVLDRGNHRKTAV
;
A
#
# COMPACT_ATOMS: atom_id res chain seq x y z
N MET A 1 23.47 -21.87 -11.96
CA MET A 1 22.29 -21.18 -11.40
C MET A 1 21.19 -22.19 -11.25
N THR A 2 20.99 -22.71 -10.05
CA THR A 2 19.89 -23.65 -9.76
C THR A 2 18.56 -22.92 -9.93
N ASN A 3 17.56 -23.54 -10.56
CA ASN A 3 16.27 -22.92 -10.94
C ASN A 3 15.59 -22.03 -9.88
N ALA A 4 15.85 -22.27 -8.59
CA ALA A 4 15.37 -21.45 -7.48
C ALA A 4 15.96 -20.02 -7.43
N GLU A 5 17.24 -19.85 -7.78
CA GLU A 5 17.93 -18.54 -7.75
C GLU A 5 17.40 -17.62 -8.86
N GLY A 6 17.14 -18.18 -10.04
CA GLY A 6 16.54 -17.44 -11.16
C GLY A 6 15.11 -17.02 -10.89
N PHE A 7 14.31 -17.89 -10.26
CA PHE A 7 12.93 -17.57 -9.87
C PHE A 7 12.88 -16.47 -8.79
N LEU A 8 13.72 -16.55 -7.77
CA LEU A 8 13.81 -15.53 -6.72
C LEU A 8 14.19 -14.15 -7.29
N GLY A 9 15.16 -14.13 -8.21
CA GLY A 9 15.58 -12.89 -8.89
C GLY A 9 14.45 -12.22 -9.67
N ILE A 10 13.61 -13.00 -10.36
CA ILE A 10 12.46 -12.47 -11.12
C ILE A 10 11.41 -11.86 -10.18
N VAL A 11 11.09 -12.53 -9.07
CA VAL A 11 10.11 -12.03 -8.08
C VAL A 11 10.58 -10.70 -7.48
N ILE A 12 11.86 -10.62 -7.09
CA ILE A 12 12.44 -9.37 -6.54
C ILE A 12 12.36 -8.24 -7.56
N MET A 13 12.67 -8.50 -8.84
CA MET A 13 12.59 -7.48 -9.89
C MET A 13 11.17 -7.00 -10.13
N ILE A 14 10.18 -7.89 -10.07
CA ILE A 14 8.75 -7.54 -10.19
C ILE A 14 8.31 -6.66 -9.00
N GLU A 15 8.70 -7.02 -7.78
CA GLU A 15 8.37 -6.23 -6.59
C GLU A 15 9.01 -4.85 -6.61
N LEU A 16 10.28 -4.76 -7.02
CA LEU A 16 10.99 -3.49 -7.20
C LEU A 16 10.29 -2.61 -8.25
N ALA A 17 9.91 -3.19 -9.39
CA ALA A 17 9.14 -2.47 -10.41
C ALA A 17 7.79 -1.98 -9.87
N ALA A 18 7.07 -2.82 -9.11
CA ALA A 18 5.83 -2.44 -8.46
C ALA A 18 6.02 -1.30 -7.44
N GLY A 19 7.11 -1.32 -6.67
CA GLY A 19 7.48 -0.24 -5.75
C GLY A 19 7.76 1.09 -6.46
N LEU A 20 8.47 1.06 -7.59
CA LEU A 20 8.74 2.24 -8.41
C LEU A 20 7.45 2.83 -9.00
N ILE A 21 6.56 1.97 -9.51
CA ILE A 21 5.23 2.38 -9.99
C ILE A 21 4.44 3.03 -8.85
N GLY A 22 4.45 2.42 -7.67
CA GLY A 22 3.76 2.97 -6.51
C GLY A 22 4.33 4.32 -6.04
N CYS A 23 5.65 4.53 -6.09
CA CYS A 23 6.26 5.85 -5.85
C CYS A 23 5.72 6.91 -6.81
N ALA A 24 5.58 6.59 -8.10
CA ALA A 24 5.01 7.50 -9.08
C ALA A 24 3.54 7.82 -8.76
N ILE A 25 2.74 6.80 -8.41
CA ILE A 25 1.33 6.96 -8.05
C ILE A 25 1.16 7.79 -6.77
N VAL A 26 1.97 7.53 -5.73
CA VAL A 26 1.96 8.34 -4.50
C VAL A 26 2.24 9.80 -4.82
N SER A 27 3.26 10.06 -5.66
CA SER A 27 3.68 11.41 -6.00
C SER A 27 2.60 12.15 -6.78
N ILE A 28 2.08 11.53 -7.85
CA ILE A 28 1.02 12.11 -8.68
C ILE A 28 -0.26 12.30 -7.85
N GLY A 29 -0.64 11.29 -7.07
CA GLY A 29 -1.81 11.32 -6.20
C GLY A 29 -1.72 12.44 -5.17
N TYR A 30 -0.57 12.62 -4.53
CA TYR A 30 -0.33 13.71 -3.60
C TYR A 30 -0.56 15.08 -4.27
N PHE A 31 0.06 15.34 -5.43
CA PHE A 31 -0.07 16.62 -6.14
C PHE A 31 -1.51 16.90 -6.62
N ILE A 32 -2.22 15.88 -7.11
CA ILE A 32 -3.62 16.03 -7.54
C ILE A 32 -4.52 16.31 -6.34
N LEU A 33 -4.36 15.54 -5.26
CA LEU A 33 -5.20 15.65 -4.08
C LEU A 33 -4.91 16.94 -3.31
N GLU A 34 -3.67 17.41 -3.26
CA GLU A 34 -3.29 18.69 -2.66
C GLU A 34 -4.02 19.88 -3.29
N LYS A 35 -4.26 19.86 -4.62
CA LYS A 35 -5.02 20.90 -5.33
C LYS A 35 -6.52 20.93 -5.01
N ILE A 36 -7.08 19.83 -4.51
CA ILE A 36 -8.51 19.73 -4.17
C ILE A 36 -8.70 20.26 -2.75
N ASN A 37 -9.44 21.34 -2.51
CA ASN A 37 -9.61 21.85 -1.14
C ASN A 37 -10.62 21.04 -0.29
N ASN A 38 -11.52 20.31 -0.95
CA ASN A 38 -12.60 19.58 -0.28
C ASN A 38 -12.16 18.20 0.24
N ARG A 39 -12.05 18.05 1.57
CA ARG A 39 -11.78 16.77 2.26
C ARG A 39 -12.66 15.59 1.79
N PRO A 40 -14.00 15.71 1.71
CA PRO A 40 -14.83 14.57 1.28
C PRO A 40 -14.61 14.20 -0.19
N PHE A 41 -14.27 15.18 -1.05
CA PHE A 41 -13.98 14.92 -2.45
C PHE A 41 -12.63 14.21 -2.62
N ARG A 42 -11.61 14.56 -1.82
CA ARG A 42 -10.34 13.81 -1.77
C ARG A 42 -10.55 12.34 -1.40
N LEU A 43 -11.35 12.10 -0.36
CA LEU A 43 -11.71 10.75 0.05
C LEU A 43 -12.46 10.00 -1.06
N ALA A 44 -13.42 10.65 -1.73
CA ALA A 44 -14.15 10.06 -2.84
C ALA A 44 -13.23 9.65 -4.00
N VAL A 45 -12.24 10.48 -4.35
CA VAL A 45 -11.24 10.17 -5.38
C VAL A 45 -10.36 8.99 -4.96
N LEU A 46 -9.91 8.94 -3.70
CA LEU A 46 -9.13 7.81 -3.18
C LEU A 46 -9.94 6.52 -3.15
N LEU A 47 -11.21 6.57 -2.73
CA LEU A 47 -12.12 5.43 -2.73
C LEU A 47 -12.41 4.94 -4.16
N ALA A 48 -12.59 5.86 -5.11
CA ALA A 48 -12.74 5.53 -6.52
C ALA A 48 -11.47 4.85 -7.06
N GLY A 49 -10.28 5.37 -6.72
CA GLY A 49 -9.00 4.75 -7.08
C GLY A 49 -8.84 3.34 -6.50
N MET A 50 -9.23 3.14 -5.24
CA MET A 50 -9.22 1.82 -4.59
C MET A 50 -10.22 0.86 -5.22
N ALA A 51 -11.42 1.32 -5.58
CA ALA A 51 -12.43 0.52 -6.27
C ALA A 51 -11.98 0.11 -7.67
N VAL A 52 -11.37 1.02 -8.43
CA VAL A 52 -10.77 0.71 -9.75
C VAL A 52 -9.66 -0.31 -9.58
N SER A 53 -8.76 -0.11 -8.61
CA SER A 53 -7.69 -1.07 -8.31
C SER A 53 -8.27 -2.46 -8.01
N MET A 54 -9.33 -2.53 -7.22
CA MET A 54 -10.03 -3.78 -6.91
C MET A 54 -10.64 -4.46 -8.13
N ILE A 55 -11.17 -3.72 -9.11
CA ILE A 55 -11.72 -4.30 -10.36
C ILE A 55 -10.60 -4.96 -11.18
N TYR A 56 -9.42 -4.33 -11.23
CA TYR A 56 -8.25 -4.89 -11.92
C TYR A 56 -7.64 -6.07 -11.15
N VAL A 57 -7.60 -5.98 -9.83
CA VAL A 57 -6.99 -6.95 -8.92
C VAL A 57 -7.85 -8.20 -8.74
N GLY A 58 -9.17 -8.04 -8.61
CA GLY A 58 -10.12 -9.12 -8.31
C GLY A 58 -10.31 -10.13 -9.44
N ARG A 59 -9.73 -9.88 -10.62
CA ARG A 59 -9.72 -10.79 -11.78
C ARG A 59 -8.47 -11.68 -11.84
N GLY A 60 -7.44 -11.39 -11.05
CA GLY A 60 -6.21 -12.17 -11.01
C GLY A 60 -6.18 -13.19 -9.88
N ASP A 61 -5.20 -14.09 -9.93
CA ASP A 61 -4.92 -15.02 -8.83
C ASP A 61 -4.33 -14.29 -7.62
N ALA A 62 -4.45 -14.88 -6.42
CA ALA A 62 -3.96 -14.30 -5.16
C ALA A 62 -2.55 -13.65 -5.21
N PRO A 63 -1.51 -14.27 -5.82
CA PRO A 63 -0.19 -13.63 -5.93
C PRO A 63 -0.20 -12.40 -6.85
N MET A 64 -0.93 -12.45 -7.97
CA MET A 64 -1.09 -11.30 -8.87
C MET A 64 -1.81 -10.16 -8.16
N MET A 65 -2.80 -10.50 -7.33
CA MET A 65 -3.53 -9.55 -6.51
C MET A 65 -2.64 -8.90 -5.44
N LEU A 66 -1.75 -9.64 -4.78
CA LEU A 66 -0.79 -9.06 -3.83
C LEU A 66 0.19 -8.11 -4.52
N THR A 67 0.76 -8.52 -5.66
CA THR A 67 1.70 -7.70 -6.44
C THR A 67 1.06 -6.41 -6.97
N LEU A 68 -0.18 -6.49 -7.48
CA LEU A 68 -0.92 -5.31 -7.93
C LEU A 68 -1.37 -4.44 -6.75
N SER A 69 -1.64 -5.02 -5.59
CA SER A 69 -1.93 -4.26 -4.37
C SER A 69 -0.71 -3.45 -3.93
N LEU A 70 0.50 -4.00 -4.06
CA LEU A 70 1.76 -3.28 -3.84
C LEU A 70 1.93 -2.07 -4.78
N ALA A 71 1.57 -2.25 -6.05
CA ALA A 71 1.71 -1.21 -7.07
C ALA A 71 0.64 -0.12 -6.99
N PHE A 72 -0.62 -0.45 -6.70
CA PHE A 72 -1.75 0.49 -6.78
C PHE A 72 -2.46 0.73 -5.44
N GLY A 73 -2.69 -0.34 -4.68
CA GLY A 73 -3.44 -0.28 -3.42
C GLY A 73 -2.68 0.42 -2.29
N ILE A 74 -1.44 -0.01 -2.01
CA ILE A 74 -0.61 0.55 -0.94
C ILE A 74 -0.36 2.05 -1.12
N PRO A 75 -0.01 2.57 -2.31
CA PRO A 75 0.09 4.01 -2.56
C PRO A 75 -1.15 4.80 -2.13
N LEU A 76 -2.33 4.31 -2.52
CA LEU A 76 -3.61 4.95 -2.21
C LEU A 76 -3.92 4.87 -0.72
N ALA A 77 -3.66 3.73 -0.09
CA ALA A 77 -3.85 3.52 1.36
C ALA A 77 -2.93 4.44 2.19
N VAL A 78 -1.69 4.66 1.77
CA VAL A 78 -0.74 5.56 2.45
C VAL A 78 -1.14 7.03 2.31
N LEU A 79 -1.82 7.40 1.23
CA LEU A 79 -2.35 8.75 1.02
C LEU A 79 -3.61 9.05 1.87
N VAL A 80 -4.35 8.03 2.33
CA VAL A 80 -5.58 8.23 3.12
C VAL A 80 -5.32 8.97 4.44
N PRO A 81 -4.40 8.54 5.33
CA PRO A 81 -4.16 9.23 6.59
C PRO A 81 -3.84 10.72 6.44
N PRO A 82 -2.81 11.15 5.67
CA PRO A 82 -2.41 12.57 5.58
C PRO A 82 -3.49 13.47 4.99
N LEU A 83 -4.37 12.95 4.12
CA LEU A 83 -5.35 13.76 3.42
C LEU A 83 -6.72 13.79 4.12
N CYS A 84 -7.09 12.72 4.81
CA CYS A 84 -8.42 12.60 5.45
C CYS A 84 -8.38 12.86 6.96
N PHE A 85 -7.26 12.57 7.62
CA PHE A 85 -7.11 12.69 9.07
C PHE A 85 -5.79 13.38 9.48
N PRO A 86 -5.46 14.57 8.94
CA PRO A 86 -4.19 15.26 9.26
C PRO A 86 -4.03 15.54 10.77
N GLU A 87 -5.14 15.78 11.47
CA GLU A 87 -5.17 16.01 12.92
C GLU A 87 -4.72 14.78 13.74
N ARG A 88 -4.87 13.56 13.20
CA ARG A 88 -4.49 12.32 13.92
C ARG A 88 -3.00 12.00 13.82
N ILE A 89 -2.25 12.69 12.97
CA ILE A 89 -0.88 12.33 12.57
C ILE A 89 0.14 13.44 12.85
N GLY A 90 -0.28 14.54 13.50
CA GLY A 90 0.60 15.65 13.87
C GLY A 90 0.68 16.77 12.84
N GLY A 91 -0.09 16.69 11.75
CA GLY A 91 -0.12 17.71 10.70
C GLY A 91 -0.15 17.13 9.28
N CYS A 92 0.08 17.98 8.28
CA CYS A 92 0.22 17.58 6.88
C CYS A 92 1.69 17.27 6.57
N PRO A 93 2.09 15.99 6.46
CA PRO A 93 3.45 15.66 6.06
C PRO A 93 3.67 16.10 4.61
N GLY A 94 4.76 16.83 4.35
CA GLY A 94 5.17 17.15 2.97
C GLY A 94 5.49 15.88 2.15
N ILE A 95 5.63 16.03 0.84
CA ILE A 95 5.85 14.91 -0.11
C ILE A 95 6.95 13.93 0.32
N TYR A 96 8.05 14.43 0.90
CA TYR A 96 9.14 13.60 1.42
C TYR A 96 8.74 12.72 2.60
N GLY A 97 7.86 13.22 3.48
CA GLY A 97 7.31 12.44 4.60
C GLY A 97 6.37 11.35 4.10
N VAL A 98 5.59 11.65 3.06
CA VAL A 98 4.70 10.68 2.41
C VAL A 98 5.50 9.57 1.72
N LEU A 99 6.55 9.92 0.96
CA LEU A 99 7.45 8.95 0.33
C LEU A 99 8.19 8.08 1.35
N LYS A 100 8.65 8.64 2.47
CA LYS A 100 9.27 7.86 3.56
C LYS A 100 8.28 6.88 4.18
N CYS A 101 7.06 7.30 4.44
CA CYS A 101 6.02 6.41 4.96
C CYS A 101 5.70 5.29 3.95
N TYR A 102 5.55 5.65 2.67
CA TYR A 102 5.34 4.68 1.60
C TYR A 102 6.47 3.66 1.52
N ALA A 103 7.74 4.08 1.57
CA ALA A 103 8.87 3.16 1.55
C ALA A 103 8.85 2.16 2.71
N ILE A 104 8.53 2.62 3.94
CA ILE A 104 8.44 1.75 5.11
C ILE A 104 7.29 0.74 4.97
N VAL A 105 6.10 1.22 4.55
CA VAL A 105 4.92 0.37 4.34
C VAL A 105 5.14 -0.60 3.18
N TRP A 106 5.85 -0.17 2.12
CA TRP A 106 6.19 -1.02 0.98
C TRP A 106 7.15 -2.14 1.38
N VAL A 107 8.20 -1.86 2.16
CA VAL A 107 9.09 -2.91 2.68
C VAL A 107 8.34 -3.90 3.58
N ALA A 108 7.43 -3.42 4.43
CA ALA A 108 6.59 -4.31 5.23
C ALA A 108 5.62 -5.13 4.36
N GLY A 109 5.08 -4.52 3.31
CA GLY A 109 4.14 -5.12 2.38
C GLY A 109 4.79 -6.11 1.41
N SER A 110 6.06 -5.92 1.04
CA SER A 110 6.81 -6.83 0.15
C SER A 110 7.18 -8.13 0.87
N ILE A 111 7.32 -8.11 2.19
CA ILE A 111 7.56 -9.34 2.98
C ILE A 111 6.31 -10.24 3.01
N LEU A 112 5.11 -9.66 2.91
CA LEU A 112 3.83 -10.40 2.96
C LEU A 112 3.68 -11.48 1.89
N PRO A 113 3.90 -11.22 0.58
CA PRO A 113 3.82 -12.24 -0.46
C PRO A 113 4.85 -13.36 -0.25
N PHE A 114 6.07 -13.05 0.22
CA PHE A 114 7.05 -14.10 0.56
C PHE A 114 6.57 -14.98 1.72
N LEU A 115 6.02 -14.39 2.77
CA LEU A 115 5.44 -15.16 3.88
C LEU A 115 4.28 -16.03 3.39
N PHE A 116 3.44 -15.53 2.47
CA PHE A 116 2.34 -16.29 1.88
C PHE A 116 2.82 -17.51 1.07
N VAL A 117 3.90 -17.35 0.30
CA VAL A 117 4.49 -18.44 -0.49
C VAL A 117 5.15 -19.48 0.42
N VAL A 118 5.88 -19.06 1.46
CA VAL A 118 6.63 -19.95 2.35
C VAL A 118 5.75 -20.66 3.37
N SER A 119 4.73 -19.99 3.90
CA SER A 119 3.85 -20.54 4.97
C SER A 119 2.82 -21.55 4.47
N GLY A 120 2.65 -21.72 3.15
CA GLY A 120 1.60 -22.57 2.60
C GLY A 120 0.17 -22.07 2.90
N LEU A 121 0.01 -20.84 3.43
CA LEU A 121 -1.30 -20.20 3.61
C LEU A 121 -2.04 -20.01 2.27
N SER A 122 -1.33 -20.07 1.15
CA SER A 122 -1.89 -20.22 -0.19
C SER A 122 -2.77 -21.47 -0.34
N MET A 123 -2.70 -22.47 0.54
CA MET A 123 -3.52 -23.68 0.53
C MET A 123 -4.77 -23.59 1.42
N VAL A 124 -5.02 -22.47 2.10
CA VAL A 124 -6.22 -22.29 2.92
C VAL A 124 -7.43 -22.09 1.98
N PRO A 125 -8.46 -22.96 2.03
CA PRO A 125 -9.54 -22.99 1.05
C PRO A 125 -10.38 -21.70 0.98
N PHE A 126 -10.38 -20.89 2.04
CA PHE A 126 -11.05 -19.58 2.04
C PHE A 126 -10.35 -18.55 1.12
N ILE A 127 -9.01 -18.62 1.01
CA ILE A 127 -8.18 -17.78 0.12
C ILE A 127 -8.08 -18.43 -1.28
N TYR A 128 -8.19 -19.76 -1.35
CA TYR A 128 -8.17 -20.53 -2.60
C TYR A 128 -9.46 -20.45 -3.40
N TRP A 129 -10.58 -20.03 -2.79
CA TRP A 129 -11.76 -19.68 -3.56
C TRP A 129 -11.47 -18.42 -4.36
N HIS A 130 -11.04 -18.59 -5.62
CA HIS A 130 -10.95 -17.59 -6.69
C HIS A 130 -12.34 -16.98 -7.03
N THR A 131 -13.19 -16.80 -6.03
CA THR A 131 -14.44 -16.08 -6.15
C THR A 131 -14.12 -14.59 -6.03
N PRO A 132 -14.71 -13.75 -6.90
CA PRO A 132 -14.47 -12.31 -6.86
C PRO A 132 -14.81 -11.68 -5.50
N PHE A 133 -15.72 -12.31 -4.73
CA PHE A 133 -16.07 -11.89 -3.39
C PHE A 133 -14.98 -12.18 -2.34
N SER A 134 -14.33 -13.35 -2.37
CA SER A 134 -13.23 -13.63 -1.41
C SER A 134 -12.04 -12.71 -1.66
N ASN A 135 -11.66 -12.52 -2.93
CA ASN A 135 -10.62 -11.58 -3.33
C ASN A 135 -10.93 -10.15 -2.90
N ALA A 136 -12.20 -9.72 -3.01
CA ALA A 136 -12.67 -8.44 -2.49
C ALA A 136 -12.40 -8.27 -1.00
N VAL A 137 -12.80 -9.26 -0.19
CA VAL A 137 -12.69 -9.22 1.27
C VAL A 137 -11.22 -9.16 1.70
N VAL A 138 -10.35 -9.97 1.08
CA VAL A 138 -8.92 -9.96 1.35
C VAL A 138 -8.29 -8.63 0.94
N PHE A 139 -8.65 -8.09 -0.23
CA PHE A 139 -8.16 -6.79 -0.69
C PHE A 139 -8.56 -5.65 0.25
N VAL A 140 -9.84 -5.57 0.64
CA VAL A 140 -10.34 -4.55 1.58
C VAL A 140 -9.65 -4.67 2.94
N SER A 141 -9.45 -5.89 3.43
CA SER A 141 -8.75 -6.16 4.69
C SER A 141 -7.28 -5.70 4.62
N LEU A 142 -6.59 -5.99 3.51
CA LEU A 142 -5.22 -5.52 3.26
C LEU A 142 -5.16 -4.00 3.18
N MET A 143 -6.08 -3.35 2.49
CA MET A 143 -6.12 -1.89 2.39
C MET A 143 -6.36 -1.25 3.76
N PHE A 144 -7.32 -1.78 4.53
CA PHE A 144 -7.58 -1.31 5.89
C PHE A 144 -6.33 -1.44 6.78
N TRP A 145 -5.66 -2.59 6.75
CA TRP A 145 -4.43 -2.81 7.50
C TRP A 145 -3.32 -1.83 7.08
N ASN A 146 -3.16 -1.58 5.78
CA ASN A 146 -2.17 -0.62 5.28
C ASN A 146 -2.49 0.83 5.68
N VAL A 147 -3.76 1.23 5.72
CA VAL A 147 -4.17 2.55 6.24
C VAL A 147 -3.82 2.69 7.72
N VAL A 148 -4.10 1.65 8.52
CA VAL A 148 -3.74 1.63 9.95
C VAL A 148 -2.23 1.70 10.13
N LEU A 149 -1.48 0.86 9.41
CA LEU A 149 -0.02 0.83 9.46
C LEU A 149 0.58 2.17 9.05
N ALA A 150 0.12 2.77 7.96
CA ALA A 150 0.56 4.09 7.52
C ALA A 150 0.29 5.16 8.59
N THR A 151 -0.88 5.14 9.24
CA THR A 151 -1.21 6.06 10.34
C THR A 151 -0.23 5.92 11.51
N VAL A 152 0.12 4.69 11.89
CA VAL A 152 1.11 4.42 12.94
C VAL A 152 2.49 4.91 12.53
N VAL A 153 2.94 4.60 11.31
CA VAL A 153 4.24 5.02 10.77
C VAL A 153 4.36 6.54 10.76
N TYR A 154 3.35 7.24 10.26
CA TYR A 154 3.33 8.71 10.29
C TYR A 154 3.44 9.27 11.71
N ARG A 155 2.72 8.71 12.69
CA ARG A 155 2.85 9.12 14.10
C ARG A 155 4.25 8.90 14.66
N VAL A 156 4.89 7.78 14.32
CA VAL A 156 6.25 7.47 14.75
C VAL A 156 7.24 8.43 14.11
N LEU A 157 7.08 8.73 12.82
CA LEU A 157 7.92 9.69 12.09
C LEU A 157 7.78 11.10 12.66
N ASP A 158 6.56 11.54 12.98
CA ASP A 158 6.27 12.85 13.57
C ASP A 158 6.92 13.00 14.96
N ARG A 159 6.71 12.01 15.85
CA ARG A 159 7.38 11.97 17.17
C ARG A 159 8.90 11.96 17.05
N GLY A 160 9.44 11.23 16.08
CA GLY A 160 10.87 11.18 15.82
C GLY A 160 11.44 12.52 15.34
N ASN A 161 10.65 13.31 14.61
CA ASN A 161 11.06 14.61 14.11
C ASN A 161 11.01 15.68 15.21
N HIS A 162 9.97 15.69 16.05
CA HIS A 162 9.86 16.56 17.22
C HIS A 162 10.98 16.33 18.25
N ARG A 163 11.49 15.10 18.36
CA ARG A 163 12.60 14.79 19.27
C ARG A 163 13.95 15.33 18.77
N LYS A 164 14.09 15.60 17.46
CA LYS A 164 15.33 16.14 16.86
C LYS A 164 15.41 17.67 16.92
N THR A 165 14.29 18.37 17.04
CA THR A 165 14.22 19.84 17.17
C THR A 165 14.25 20.32 18.61
N ALA A 166 14.15 19.41 19.59
CA ALA A 166 14.21 19.70 21.02
C ALA A 166 15.63 19.54 21.62
N VAL A 167 16.66 19.40 20.77
CA VAL A 167 18.09 19.36 21.11
C VAL A 167 18.77 20.53 20.41
#